data_AF-A0A5B0QZ22-F1
#
_entry.id   AF-A0A5B0QZ22-F1
#
_cell.length_a   1.000
_cell.length_b   1.000
_cell.length_c   1.000
_cell.angle_alpha   90.00
_cell.angle_beta   90.00
_cell.angle_gamma   90.00
#
_symmetry.space_group_name_H-M   'P 1'
#
loop_
_entity.id
_entity.type
_entity.pdbx_description
1 polymer ?
#
loop_
_entity_poly.entity_id
_entity_poly.type
_entity_poly.pdbx_seq_one_letter_code
_entity_poly.pdbx_strand_id
1 'polypeptide(L)'
;MASSPGSGSCQRKISHPMFTIGPWDIHQLGTNSLKDNQMYGSFTYISSIMVNIPLKGETSVGVDIVGYGSRFNALHDGKVYLLFGRLVETAAGVYHCFIKQQLSLTIGSSPTYAGTKT
;
A
#
# COMPACT_ATOMS: atom_id res chain seq x y z
N MET A 1 50.93 -12.25 -8.13
CA MET A 1 49.96 -11.15 -8.20
C MET A 1 48.79 -11.60 -9.04
N ALA A 2 47.62 -11.77 -8.42
CA ALA A 2 46.35 -11.90 -9.13
C ALA A 2 45.34 -11.09 -8.32
N SER A 3 44.95 -9.94 -8.85
CA SER A 3 43.92 -9.08 -8.29
C SER A 3 42.56 -9.61 -8.75
N SER A 4 41.77 -10.16 -7.83
CA SER A 4 40.36 -10.45 -8.08
C SER A 4 39.56 -9.15 -8.07
N PRO A 5 38.74 -8.84 -9.09
CA PRO A 5 37.79 -7.75 -9.02
C PRO A 5 36.59 -8.22 -8.21
N GLY A 6 36.63 -8.00 -6.90
CA GLY A 6 35.46 -8.11 -6.04
C GLY A 6 34.48 -7.02 -6.43
N SER A 7 33.56 -7.34 -7.34
CA SER A 7 32.39 -6.53 -7.66
C SER A 7 31.69 -6.14 -6.36
N GLY A 8 31.82 -4.87 -5.98
CA GLY A 8 31.07 -4.30 -4.88
C GLY A 8 29.61 -4.25 -5.26
N SER A 9 28.87 -5.33 -5.00
CA SER A 9 27.43 -5.22 -4.86
C SER A 9 27.21 -4.39 -3.59
N CYS A 10 27.10 -3.08 -3.74
CA CYS A 10 26.41 -2.25 -2.77
C CYS A 10 24.97 -2.77 -2.71
N GLN A 11 24.74 -3.85 -1.96
CA GLN A 11 23.41 -4.23 -1.52
C GLN A 11 22.92 -3.01 -0.74
N ARG A 12 22.16 -2.14 -1.40
CA ARG A 12 21.42 -1.08 -0.75
C ARG A 12 20.56 -1.80 0.28
N LYS A 13 20.97 -1.69 1.55
CA LYS A 13 20.26 -2.26 2.68
C LYS A 13 18.82 -1.81 2.52
N ILE A 14 17.90 -2.77 2.33
CA ILE A 14 16.47 -2.50 2.28
C ILE A 14 16.18 -1.60 3.47
N SER A 15 15.72 -0.39 3.20
CA SER A 15 15.36 0.56 4.24
C SER A 15 14.44 -0.18 5.22
N HIS A 16 14.68 -0.03 6.52
CA HIS A 16 13.84 -0.68 7.53
C HIS A 16 12.38 -0.44 7.14
N PRO A 17 11.56 -1.50 6.99
CA PRO A 17 10.19 -1.34 6.52
C PRO A 17 9.49 -0.30 7.37
N MET A 18 8.96 0.73 6.72
CA MET A 18 8.28 1.80 7.44
C MET A 18 6.93 1.25 7.90
N PHE A 19 6.72 1.20 9.22
CA PHE A 19 5.42 0.84 9.76
C PHE A 19 4.43 1.98 9.48
N THR A 20 3.29 1.64 8.90
CA THR A 20 2.23 2.59 8.60
C THR A 20 1.00 2.26 9.43
N ILE A 21 0.48 3.26 10.14
CA ILE A 21 -0.84 3.23 10.75
C ILE A 21 -1.57 4.49 10.32
N GLY A 22 -2.77 4.35 9.77
CA GLY A 22 -3.51 5.51 9.31
C GLY A 22 -4.72 5.17 8.44
N PRO A 23 -5.53 6.19 8.13
CA PRO A 23 -6.65 6.06 7.22
C PRO A 23 -6.14 5.89 5.79
N TRP A 24 -6.72 4.94 5.06
CA TRP A 24 -6.49 4.71 3.64
C TRP A 24 -7.83 4.69 2.92
N ASP A 25 -7.93 5.51 1.89
CA ASP A 25 -9.10 5.58 1.03
C ASP A 25 -8.98 4.58 -0.11
N ILE A 26 -9.87 3.60 -0.18
CA ILE A 26 -9.82 2.54 -1.19
C ILE A 26 -10.63 2.98 -2.40
N HIS A 27 -9.93 3.37 -3.47
CA HIS A 27 -10.53 3.87 -4.71
C HIS A 27 -10.87 2.76 -5.70
N GLN A 28 -10.13 1.65 -5.63
CA GLN A 28 -10.31 0.55 -6.57
C GLN A 28 -9.90 -0.78 -5.96
N LEU A 29 -10.66 -1.82 -6.30
CA LEU A 29 -10.31 -3.21 -6.02
C LEU A 29 -9.41 -3.75 -7.13
N GLY A 30 -8.28 -4.33 -6.76
CA GLY A 30 -7.36 -5.03 -7.65
C GLY A 30 -7.62 -6.53 -7.72
N THR A 31 -6.63 -7.27 -8.21
CA THR A 31 -6.69 -8.74 -8.28
C THR A 31 -6.64 -9.38 -6.90
N ASN A 32 -7.30 -10.54 -6.75
CA ASN A 32 -7.17 -11.39 -5.58
C ASN A 32 -6.79 -12.82 -5.98
N SER A 33 -6.26 -13.60 -5.03
CA SER A 33 -5.80 -14.98 -5.24
C SER A 33 -6.83 -16.04 -4.84
N LEU A 34 -8.09 -15.66 -4.55
CA LEU A 34 -9.09 -16.62 -4.10
C LEU A 34 -9.53 -17.51 -5.27
N LYS A 35 -9.46 -18.83 -5.06
CA LYS A 35 -10.12 -19.81 -5.92
C LYS A 35 -11.49 -20.16 -5.36
N ASP A 36 -12.29 -20.87 -6.15
CA ASP A 36 -13.58 -21.40 -5.71
C ASP A 36 -13.42 -22.20 -4.40
N ASN A 37 -14.34 -21.95 -3.46
CA ASN A 37 -14.34 -22.51 -2.10
C ASN A 37 -13.15 -22.14 -1.19
N GLN A 38 -12.24 -21.25 -1.61
CA GLN A 38 -11.22 -20.72 -0.72
C GLN A 38 -11.73 -19.52 0.07
N MET A 39 -11.44 -19.54 1.37
CA MET A 39 -11.87 -18.48 2.29
C MET A 39 -10.77 -17.44 2.53
N TYR A 40 -9.51 -17.77 2.26
CA TYR A 40 -8.35 -16.92 2.52
C TYR A 40 -7.46 -16.80 1.28
N GLY A 41 -6.88 -15.61 1.10
CA GLY A 41 -6.02 -15.30 -0.03
C GLY A 41 -5.41 -13.90 0.07
N SER A 42 -4.60 -13.54 -0.92
CA SER A 42 -4.11 -12.18 -1.10
C SER A 42 -5.12 -11.34 -1.87
N PHE A 43 -5.29 -10.09 -1.47
CA PHE A 43 -6.12 -9.09 -2.11
C PHE A 43 -5.27 -7.85 -2.39
N THR A 44 -5.46 -7.27 -3.56
CA THR A 44 -4.80 -6.04 -3.97
C THR A 44 -5.84 -4.94 -4.03
N TYR A 45 -5.47 -3.73 -3.62
CA TYR A 45 -6.30 -2.54 -3.65
C TYR A 45 -5.46 -1.36 -4.10
N ILE A 46 -6.11 -0.35 -4.68
CA ILE A 46 -5.46 0.90 -5.05
C ILE A 46 -5.99 1.99 -4.13
N SER A 47 -5.06 2.69 -3.50
CA SER A 47 -5.31 3.89 -2.71
C SER A 47 -4.45 5.03 -3.22
N SER A 48 -4.53 6.19 -2.57
CA SER A 48 -3.64 7.30 -2.85
C SER A 48 -3.30 8.06 -1.58
N ILE A 49 -2.12 8.67 -1.60
CA ILE A 49 -1.66 9.61 -0.59
C ILE A 49 -1.41 10.97 -1.23
N MET A 50 -1.65 12.04 -0.48
CA MET A 50 -1.30 13.38 -0.90
C MET A 50 0.14 13.67 -0.51
N VAL A 51 0.96 14.07 -1.48
CA VAL A 51 2.33 14.49 -1.27
C VAL A 51 2.49 15.91 -1.78
N ASN A 52 3.19 16.75 -1.02
CA ASN A 52 3.55 18.09 -1.47
C ASN A 52 4.94 18.05 -2.10
N ILE A 53 5.01 18.22 -3.42
CA ILE A 53 6.27 18.22 -4.15
C ILE A 53 6.76 19.67 -4.22
N PRO A 54 8.00 19.97 -3.75
CA PRO A 54 8.56 21.32 -3.84
C PRO A 54 8.43 21.87 -5.27
N LEU A 55 7.96 23.12 -5.39
CA LEU A 55 7.73 23.83 -6.65
C LEU A 55 6.60 23.29 -7.56
N LYS A 56 6.05 22.09 -7.30
CA LYS A 56 4.91 21.53 -8.05
C LYS A 56 3.59 21.56 -7.26
N GLY A 57 3.67 21.76 -5.94
CA GLY A 57 2.51 21.80 -5.06
C GLY A 57 2.01 20.41 -4.69
N GLU A 58 0.75 20.36 -4.25
CA GLU A 58 0.12 19.13 -3.78
C GLU A 58 -0.23 18.20 -4.96
N THR A 59 0.14 16.92 -4.85
CA THR A 59 -0.08 15.89 -5.86
C THR A 59 -0.54 14.61 -5.18
N SER A 60 -1.49 13.92 -5.81
CA SER A 60 -1.91 12.58 -5.39
C SER A 60 -0.98 11.53 -6.00
N VAL A 61 -0.42 10.66 -5.16
CA VAL A 61 0.37 9.50 -5.58
C VAL A 61 -0.42 8.24 -5.30
N GLY A 62 -0.62 7.41 -6.34
CA GLY A 62 -1.24 6.11 -6.21
C GLY A 62 -0.35 5.14 -5.42
N VAL A 63 -0.96 4.35 -4.55
CA VAL A 63 -0.28 3.35 -3.72
C VAL A 63 -1.00 2.02 -3.86
N ASP A 64 -0.23 0.99 -4.20
CA ASP A 64 -0.71 -0.39 -4.21
C ASP A 64 -0.73 -0.93 -2.78
N ILE A 65 -1.91 -1.30 -2.31
CA ILE A 65 -2.11 -1.95 -1.02
C ILE A 65 -2.32 -3.43 -1.25
N VAL A 66 -1.55 -4.26 -0.56
CA VAL A 66 -1.65 -5.72 -0.62
C VAL A 66 -1.92 -6.27 0.78
N GLY A 67 -2.98 -7.05 0.94
CA GLY A 67 -3.34 -7.70 2.19
C GLY A 67 -3.53 -9.19 2.01
N TYR A 68 -3.12 -9.99 2.99
CA TYR A 68 -3.58 -11.37 3.11
C TYR A 68 -4.68 -11.43 4.16
N GLY A 69 -5.82 -12.01 3.82
CA GLY A 69 -6.99 -12.01 4.69
C GLY A 69 -8.03 -13.03 4.27
N SER A 70 -9.19 -12.98 4.93
CA SER A 70 -10.35 -13.75 4.52
C SER A 70 -11.21 -12.96 3.53
N ARG A 71 -12.04 -13.66 2.74
CA ARG A 71 -13.07 -13.03 1.91
C ARG A 71 -14.06 -12.17 2.70
N PHE A 72 -14.25 -12.45 3.99
CA PHE A 72 -15.15 -11.69 4.87
C PHE A 72 -14.56 -10.36 5.32
N ASN A 73 -13.24 -10.25 5.33
CA ASN A 73 -12.54 -9.03 5.72
C ASN A 73 -11.95 -8.31 4.49
N ALA A 74 -12.42 -8.66 3.28
CA ALA A 74 -12.08 -7.95 2.05
C ALA A 74 -12.45 -6.47 2.19
N LEU A 75 -11.55 -5.59 1.76
CA LEU A 75 -11.86 -4.16 1.73
C LEU A 75 -12.78 -3.86 0.55
N HIS A 76 -13.57 -2.81 0.68
CA HIS A 76 -14.50 -2.37 -0.36
C HIS A 76 -14.05 -1.04 -0.97
N ASP A 77 -14.34 -0.87 -2.25
CA ASP A 77 -14.23 0.39 -2.97
C ASP A 77 -15.17 1.44 -2.33
N GLY A 78 -14.72 2.70 -2.34
CA GLY A 78 -15.48 3.85 -1.86
C GLY A 78 -15.55 3.92 -0.34
N LYS A 79 -14.59 3.28 0.35
CA LYS A 79 -14.51 3.22 1.80
C LYS A 79 -13.12 3.60 2.30
N VAL A 80 -13.12 4.28 3.44
CA VAL A 80 -11.90 4.62 4.17
C VAL A 80 -11.72 3.64 5.33
N TYR A 81 -10.52 3.09 5.44
CA TYR A 81 -10.16 2.14 6.49
C TYR A 81 -8.95 2.63 7.28
N LEU A 82 -8.99 2.47 8.60
CA LEU A 82 -7.77 2.51 9.40
C LEU A 82 -7.02 1.19 9.17
N LEU A 83 -5.85 1.27 8.54
CA LEU A 83 -5.02 0.11 8.22
C LEU A 83 -3.69 0.14 8.98
N PHE A 84 -3.22 -1.04 9.37
CA PHE A 84 -1.89 -1.25 9.94
C PHE A 84 -1.05 -2.11 9.00
N GLY A 85 0.14 -1.62 8.64
CA GLY A 85 0.94 -2.26 7.61
C GLY A 85 2.41 -1.86 7.59
N ARG A 86 3.08 -2.26 6.51
CA ARG A 86 4.47 -1.95 6.20
C ARG A 86 4.55 -1.41 4.78
N LEU A 87 5.10 -0.22 4.62
CA LEU A 87 5.43 0.34 3.31
C LEU A 87 6.83 -0.12 2.91
N VAL A 88 6.95 -0.62 1.68
CA VAL A 88 8.21 -1.09 1.09
C VAL A 88 8.37 -0.47 -0.30
N GLU A 89 9.54 0.10 -0.55
CA GLU A 89 9.92 0.59 -1.88
C GLU A 89 10.61 -0.53 -2.67
N THR A 90 10.22 -0.71 -3.92
CA THR A 90 10.88 -1.63 -4.85
C THR A 90 12.11 -0.98 -5.50
N ALA A 91 12.98 -1.79 -6.10
CA ALA A 91 14.11 -1.28 -6.87
C ALA A 91 13.72 -0.39 -8.05
N ALA A 92 12.46 -0.48 -8.53
CA ALA A 92 11.91 0.35 -9.58
C ALA A 92 11.30 1.68 -9.07
N GLY A 93 11.37 1.96 -7.77
CA GLY A 93 10.80 3.17 -7.16
C GLY A 93 9.29 3.12 -6.93
N VAL A 94 8.68 1.93 -7.03
CA VAL A 94 7.25 1.73 -6.73
C VAL A 94 7.08 1.37 -5.26
N TYR A 95 6.12 2.00 -4.59
CA TYR A 95 5.79 1.73 -3.19
C TYR A 95 4.63 0.73 -3.08
N HIS A 96 4.84 -0.34 -2.29
CA HIS A 96 3.80 -1.29 -1.90
C HIS A 96 3.54 -1.21 -0.40
N CYS A 97 2.26 -1.16 -0.03
CA CYS A 97 1.83 -1.19 1.37
C CYS A 97 1.26 -2.57 1.71
N PHE A 98 1.98 -3.35 2.53
CA PHE A 98 1.52 -4.65 3.01
C PHE A 98 0.72 -4.49 4.30
N ILE A 99 -0.57 -4.79 4.27
CA ILE A 99 -1.48 -4.56 5.40
C ILE A 99 -1.85 -5.85 6.12
N LYS A 100 -2.07 -5.74 7.43
CA LYS A 100 -2.72 -6.78 8.23
C LYS A 100 -4.23 -6.62 8.13
N GLN A 101 -4.84 -7.31 7.18
CA GLN A 101 -6.27 -7.19 6.88
C GLN A 101 -7.19 -7.63 8.03
N GLN A 102 -6.70 -8.44 8.97
CA GLN A 102 -7.43 -8.77 10.21
C GLN A 102 -7.56 -7.59 11.19
N LEU A 103 -6.77 -6.53 10.99
CA LEU A 103 -6.74 -5.34 11.86
C LEU A 103 -7.29 -4.08 11.16
N SER A 104 -8.08 -4.25 10.09
CA SER A 104 -8.73 -3.13 9.40
C SER A 104 -10.00 -2.71 10.10
N LEU A 105 -10.19 -1.40 10.26
CA LEU A 105 -11.44 -0.80 10.75
C LEU A 105 -12.00 0.15 9.70
N THR A 106 -13.22 -0.09 9.20
CA THR A 106 -13.93 0.87 8.33
C THR A 106 -14.30 2.09 9.15
N ILE A 107 -13.90 3.28 8.71
CA ILE A 107 -14.20 4.55 9.40
C ILE A 107 -15.24 5.40 8.66
N GLY A 108 -15.53 5.11 7.39
CA GLY A 108 -16.60 5.78 6.65
C GLY A 108 -16.54 5.57 5.14
N SER A 109 -17.36 6.33 4.42
CA SER A 109 -17.35 6.38 2.95
C SER A 109 -16.40 7.47 2.46
N SER A 110 -15.72 7.25 1.33
CA SER A 110 -14.74 8.19 0.76
C SER A 110 -15.26 9.62 0.57
N PRO A 111 -16.49 9.86 0.08
CA PRO A 111 -17.00 11.23 -0.13
C PRO A 111 -17.05 12.08 1.15
N THR A 112 -17.15 11.46 2.33
CA THR A 112 -17.13 12.16 3.62
C THR A 112 -15.79 12.83 3.91
N TYR A 113 -14.71 12.36 3.28
CA TYR A 113 -13.34 12.82 3.52
C TYR A 113 -12.75 13.57 2.31
N ALA A 114 -13.54 13.78 1.25
CA ALA A 114 -13.10 14.56 0.10
C ALA A 114 -12.95 16.03 0.51
N GLY A 115 -11.75 16.59 0.30
CA GLY A 115 -11.51 18.01 0.55
C GLY A 115 -12.39 18.88 -0.36
N THR A 116 -13.09 19.85 0.22
CA THR A 116 -13.70 20.93 -0.55
C THR A 116 -12.59 21.76 -1.19
N LYS A 117 -12.57 21.83 -2.53
CA LYS A 117 -11.77 22.83 -3.24
C LYS A 117 -12.30 24.22 -2.87
N THR A 118 -11.66 24.89 -1.91
CA THR A 118 -11.81 26.33 -1.65
C THR A 118 -10.87 27.12 -2.54
#